data_AF-A0A8X7WLD5-F1
#
_entry.id   AF-A0A8X7WLD5-F1
#
_cell.length_a   1.000
_cell.length_b   1.000
_cell.length_c   1.000
_cell.angle_alpha   90.00
_cell.angle_beta   90.00
_cell.angle_gamma   90.00
#
_symmetry.space_group_name_H-M   'P 1'
#
loop_
_entity.id
_entity.type
_entity.pdbx_description
1 polymer ?
#
loop_
_entity_poly.entity_id
_entity_poly.type
_entity_poly.pdbx_seq_one_letter_code
_entity_poly.pdbx_strand_id
1 'polypeptide(L)' 'MHGLRHLQLFGNKLSNTSLKAILDNCPNLEHLDLRQCFNVNLVGDMEKRCSERIQVVRHPNASTHDYPFDERYGSR' A
#
# COMPACT_ATOMS: atom_id res chain seq x y z
N MET A 1 -4.02 -16.30 -4.15
CA MET A 1 -3.87 -15.76 -5.52
C MET A 1 -2.39 -15.80 -5.89
N HIS A 2 -1.95 -16.66 -6.81
CA HIS A 2 -0.51 -16.90 -7.01
C HIS A 2 0.18 -15.97 -8.04
N GLY A 3 -0.57 -15.05 -8.68
CA GLY A 3 -0.02 -14.17 -9.72
C GLY A 3 0.01 -12.67 -9.37
N LEU A 4 -0.53 -12.27 -8.22
CA LEU A 4 -0.60 -10.85 -7.87
C LEU A 4 0.77 -10.35 -7.41
N ARG A 5 1.41 -9.53 -8.25
CA ARG A 5 2.74 -8.92 -7.98
C ARG A 5 2.67 -7.44 -7.63
N HIS A 6 1.63 -6.74 -8.08
CA HIS A 6 1.45 -5.31 -7.87
C HIS A 6 0.05 -5.06 -7.32
N LEU A 7 -0.03 -4.35 -6.19
CA LEU A 7 -1.28 -3.97 -5.55
C LEU A 7 -1.23 -2.51 -5.12
N GLN A 8 -2.21 -1.75 -5.56
CA GLN A 8 -2.39 -0.35 -5.19
C GLN A 8 -3.75 -0.17 -4.54
N LEU A 9 -3.77 0.39 -3.33
CA LEU A 9 -4.97 0.58 -2.51
C LEU A 9 -5.13 2.04 -2.10
N PHE A 10 -4.90 2.97 -3.01
CA PHE A 10 -4.90 4.40 -2.73
C PHE A 10 -6.18 4.87 -2.00
N GLY A 11 -6.03 5.55 -0.86
CA GLY A 11 -7.15 6.13 -0.10
C GLY A 11 -8.13 5.12 0.49
N ASN A 12 -7.75 3.84 0.57
CA ASN A 12 -8.62 2.79 1.06
C ASN A 12 -8.71 2.81 2.60
N LYS A 13 -9.87 2.45 3.16
CA LYS A 13 -10.08 2.29 4.61
C LYS A 13 -9.51 0.96 5.15
N LEU A 14 -8.37 0.54 4.61
CA LEU A 14 -7.72 -0.72 4.95
C LEU A 14 -7.26 -0.72 6.41
N SER A 15 -7.51 -1.79 7.16
CA SER A 15 -6.96 -2.00 8.49
C SER A 15 -5.70 -2.88 8.46
N ASN A 16 -4.92 -2.87 9.53
CA ASN A 16 -3.77 -3.79 9.71
C ASN A 16 -4.17 -5.26 9.56
N THR A 17 -5.36 -5.65 10.04
CA THR A 17 -5.87 -7.03 9.91
C THR A 17 -6.08 -7.40 8.45
N SER A 18 -6.71 -6.51 7.66
CA SER A 18 -6.91 -6.74 6.24
C SER A 18 -5.60 -6.72 5.45
N LEU A 19 -4.64 -5.86 5.82
CA LEU A 19 -3.31 -5.86 5.21
C LEU A 19 -2.59 -7.19 5.45
N LYS A 20 -2.63 -7.70 6.69
CA LYS A 20 -2.04 -9.00 7.03
C LYS A 20 -2.65 -10.13 6.18
N ALA A 21 -3.98 -10.14 6.03
CA ALA A 21 -4.66 -11.12 5.19
C ALA A 21 -4.20 -11.05 3.73
N ILE A 22 -3.96 -9.85 3.18
CA ILE A 22 -3.42 -9.68 1.83
C ILE A 22 -2.02 -10.30 1.73
N LEU A 23 -1.13 -9.99 2.69
CA LEU A 23 0.24 -10.50 2.70
C LEU A 23 0.31 -12.02 2.87
N ASP A 24 -0.62 -12.61 3.60
CA ASP A 24 -0.72 -14.06 3.79
C ASP A 24 -1.27 -14.76 2.53
N ASN A 25 -2.17 -14.12 1.77
CA ASN A 25 -2.81 -14.71 0.58
C ASN A 25 -2.11 -14.41 -0.76
N CYS A 26 -1.17 -13.45 -0.76
CA CYS A 26 -0.42 -12.99 -1.93
C CYS A 26 1.09 -13.21 -1.68
N PRO A 27 1.60 -14.44 -1.87
CA PRO A 27 3.01 -14.76 -1.59
C PRO A 27 4.00 -13.99 -2.48
N ASN A 28 3.62 -13.71 -3.73
CA ASN A 28 4.47 -13.12 -4.77
C ASN A 28 4.28 -11.59 -4.91
N LEU A 29 3.72 -10.92 -3.91
CA LEU A 29 3.49 -9.48 -3.97
C LEU A 29 4.82 -8.73 -3.85
N GLU A 30 5.18 -7.96 -4.87
CA GLU A 30 6.44 -7.22 -4.97
C GLU A 30 6.25 -5.71 -4.82
N HIS A 31 5.08 -5.19 -5.21
CA HIS A 31 4.73 -3.78 -5.09
C HIS A 31 3.43 -3.61 -4.30
N LEU A 32 3.50 -2.78 -3.26
CA LEU A 32 2.37 -2.43 -2.42
C LEU A 32 2.30 -0.92 -2.22
N ASP A 33 1.25 -0.30 -2.74
CA ASP A 33 0.99 1.13 -2.56
C ASP A 33 -0.20 1.34 -1.63
N LEU A 34 0.08 1.93 -0.47
CA LEU A 34 -0.87 2.23 0.61
C LEU A 34 -1.03 3.73 0.83
N ARG A 35 -0.61 4.59 -0.11
CA ARG A 35 -0.78 6.04 0.03
C ARG A 35 -2.23 6.40 0.38
N GLN A 36 -2.42 7.33 1.30
CA GLN A 36 -3.72 7.74 1.84
C GLN A 36 -4.49 6.64 2.63
N CYS A 37 -3.89 5.47 2.91
CA CYS A 37 -4.46 4.45 3.80
C CYS A 37 -4.11 4.71 5.27
N PHE A 38 -4.66 5.77 5.87
CA PHE A 38 -4.28 6.22 7.21
C PHE A 38 -4.67 5.28 8.36
N ASN A 39 -5.53 4.29 8.10
CA ASN A 39 -5.91 3.26 9.06
C ASN A 39 -4.86 2.13 9.18
N VAL A 40 -3.84 2.13 8.32
CA VAL A 40 -2.73 1.19 8.36
C VAL A 40 -1.56 1.78 9.13
N ASN A 41 -0.99 1.00 10.04
CA ASN A 41 0.22 1.34 10.76
C ASN A 41 1.33 0.33 10.41
N LEU A 42 2.29 0.77 9.60
CA LEU A 42 3.45 -0.02 9.18
C LEU A 42 4.58 0.11 10.21
N VAL A 43 4.39 -0.50 11.38
CA VAL A 43 5.40 -0.55 12.45
C VAL A 43 5.59 -1.97 12.96
N GLY A 44 6.76 -2.26 13.53
CA GLY A 44 7.05 -3.55 14.15
C GLY A 44 6.99 -4.71 13.16
N ASP A 45 6.24 -5.75 13.51
CA ASP A 45 6.13 -6.97 12.67
C ASP A 45 5.58 -6.70 11.28
N MET A 46 4.70 -5.71 11.13
CA MET A 46 4.09 -5.39 9.84
C MET A 46 5.11 -4.74 8.91
N GLU A 47 5.91 -3.83 9.44
CA GLU A 47 7.03 -3.20 8.71
C GLU A 47 8.06 -4.25 8.30
N LYS A 48 8.49 -5.09 9.25
CA LYS A 48 9.46 -6.16 8.99
C LYS A 48 8.99 -7.09 7.86
N ARG A 49 7.73 -7.55 7.92
CA ARG A 49 7.16 -8.41 6.87
C ARG A 49 7.09 -7.73 5.51
N CYS A 50 6.74 -6.45 5.47
CA CYS A 50 6.70 -5.71 4.22
C CYS A 50 8.11 -5.57 3.65
N SER A 51 9.10 -5.19 4.45
CA SER A 51 10.49 -5.01 4.02
C SER A 51 11.19 -6.32 3.60
N GLU A 52 10.83 -7.46 4.18
CA GLU A 52 11.41 -8.76 3.83
C GLU A 52 10.86 -9.36 2.52
N ARG A 53 9.61 -9.03 2.16
CA ARG A 53 8.89 -9.70 1.07
C ARG A 53 8.53 -8.80 -0.10
N ILE A 54 8.37 -7.51 0.15
CA ILE A 54 7.89 -6.53 -0.83
C ILE A 54 9.07 -5.65 -1.23
N GLN A 55 9.32 -5.54 -2.53
CA GLN A 55 10.42 -4.75 -3.06
C GLN A 55 10.13 -3.26 -2.95
N VAL A 56 8.88 -2.85 -3.17
CA VAL A 56 8.47 -1.45 -3.15
C VAL A 56 7.21 -1.29 -2.32
N VAL A 57 7.34 -0.53 -1.23
CA VAL A 57 6.23 -0.18 -0.34
C VAL A 57 6.06 1.33 -0.35
N ARG A 58 4.86 1.82 -0.69
CA ARG A 58 4.52 3.24 -0.54
C ARG A 58 3.67 3.42 0.68
N HIS A 59 4.22 4.10 1.68
CA HIS A 59 3.59 4.33 2.96
C HIS A 59 2.36 5.25 2.83
N PRO A 60 1.41 5.20 3.78
CA PRO A 60 0.23 6.07 3.79
C PRO A 60 0.53 7.57 3.63
N ASN A 61 1.63 8.03 4.22
CA ASN A 61 2.05 9.43 4.19
C ASN A 61 2.97 9.78 3.00
N ALA A 62 3.26 8.85 2.09
CA ALA A 62 4.12 9.13 0.95
C ALA A 62 3.44 10.07 -0.05
N SER A 63 4.25 10.89 -0.71
CA SER A 63 3.80 11.87 -1.72
C SER A 63 2.96 11.23 -2.83
N THR A 64 1.93 11.97 -3.25
CA THR A 64 1.01 11.61 -4.34
C THR A 64 1.34 12.33 -5.65
N HIS A 65 2.41 13.13 -5.69
CA HIS A 65 2.74 14.00 -6.84
C HIS A 65 2.98 13.24 -8.16
N ASP A 66 3.39 11.99 -8.09
CA ASP A 66 3.59 11.10 -9.25
C ASP A 66 2.33 10.30 -9.60
N TYR A 67 1.22 10.52 -8.88
CA TYR A 67 -0.06 9.91 -9.19
C TYR A 67 -0.73 10.71 -10.32
N PRO A 68 -0.93 10.11 -11.51
CA PRO A 68 -1.33 10.84 -12.72
C PRO A 68 -2.77 11.39 -12.67
N PHE A 69 -3.52 11.09 -11.61
CA PHE A 69 -4.86 11.61 -11.34
C PHE A 69 -4.90 12.70 -10.26
N ASP A 70 -3.74 13.20 -9.80
CA ASP A 70 -3.65 14.48 -9.08
C ASP A 70 -3.80 15.64 -10.10
N GLU A 71 -4.89 15.60 -10.88
CA GLU A 71 -5.46 16.82 -11.41
C GLU A 71 -5.95 17.57 -10.18
N ARG A 72 -5.07 18.45 -9.69
CA ARG A 72 -5.43 19.78 -9.20
C ARG A 72 -6.93 19.93 -9.26
N TYR A 73 -7.58 19.95 -8.10
CA TYR A 73 -8.81 20.70 -7.91
C TYR A 73 -8.80 21.84 -8.92
N GLY A 74 -9.61 21.68 -9.96
CA GLY A 74 -9.68 22.61 -11.07
C GLY A 74 -9.83 23.98 -10.44
N SER A 75 -8.98 24.90 -10.88
CA SER A 75 -8.97 26.28 -10.47
C SER A 75 -10.40 26.83 -10.46
N ARG A 76 -10.95 27.06 -9.27
CA ARG A 76 -12.08 27.96 -9.03
C ARG A 76 -11.92 28.60 -7.66
#